data_AF-A0A3B1D5B9-F1
#
_entry.id   AF-A0A3B1D5B9-F1
#
_cell.length_a   1.000
_cell.length_b   1.000
_cell.length_c   1.000
_cell.angle_alpha   90.00
_cell.angle_beta   90.00
_cell.angle_gamma   90.00
#
_symmetry.space_group_name_H-M   'P 1'
#
loop_
_entity.id
_entity.type
_entity.pdbx_description
1 polymer ?
#
loop_
_entity_poly.entity_id
_entity_poly.type
_entity_poly.pdbx_seq_one_letter_code
_entity_poly.pdbx_strand_id
1 'polypeptide(L)'
;MKVLKSLLIAFFAGLLLCSSSYAIKGIMATEKDIDRLKDDLRFGFLKVGQTRLQEFRDNYGEASSIADAEKKVIYHYGDLKIEFEKKRLWRDWEYDSFYNQAYSDDIDDLRADLESEELVGENITFRRIRKDYDEPTESEETTEDGDYSIYYYGNIKMIFENVIILKSWRGKNLDKKVKE
;
A
#
# COMPACT_ATOMS: atom_id res chain seq x y z
N MET A 1 20.84 25.90 43.17
CA MET A 1 20.59 24.51 42.69
C MET A 1 19.11 24.06 42.67
N LYS A 2 18.11 24.96 42.84
CA LYS A 2 16.68 24.59 42.75
C LYS A 2 16.07 24.85 41.36
N VAL A 3 16.58 25.83 40.62
CA VAL A 3 16.04 26.25 39.31
C VAL A 3 16.33 25.23 38.19
N LEU A 4 17.47 24.51 38.29
CA LEU A 4 17.86 23.50 37.30
C LEU A 4 16.97 22.25 37.33
N LYS A 5 16.40 21.90 38.50
CA LYS A 5 15.48 20.75 38.64
C LYS A 5 14.11 21.06 38.05
N SER A 6 13.66 22.32 38.09
CA SER A 6 12.37 22.73 37.55
C SER A 6 12.36 22.81 36.02
N LEU A 7 13.49 23.13 35.39
CA LEU A 7 13.61 23.16 33.92
C LEU A 7 13.64 21.74 33.31
N LEU A 8 14.25 20.77 34.00
CA LEU A 8 14.32 19.39 33.53
C LEU A 8 12.95 18.69 33.53
N ILE A 9 12.10 19.03 34.51
CA ILE A 9 10.74 18.46 34.63
C ILE A 9 9.81 19.04 33.56
N ALA A 10 9.96 20.32 33.20
CA ALA A 10 9.21 20.93 32.11
C ALA A 10 9.60 20.36 30.73
N PHE A 11 10.88 20.01 30.53
CA PHE A 11 11.35 19.38 29.30
C PHE A 11 10.80 17.95 29.12
N PHE A 12 10.71 17.17 30.20
CA PHE A 12 10.08 15.84 30.17
C PHE A 12 8.55 15.89 30.04
N ALA A 13 7.89 16.90 30.62
CA ALA A 13 6.45 17.10 30.48
C ALA A 13 6.07 17.54 29.04
N GLY A 14 6.92 18.31 28.36
CA GLY A 14 6.74 18.66 26.95
C GLY A 14 6.96 17.48 26.00
N LEU A 15 7.90 16.58 26.31
CA LEU A 15 8.20 15.40 25.49
C LEU A 15 7.12 14.30 25.57
N LEU A 16 6.37 14.23 26.68
CA LEU A 16 5.27 13.27 26.86
C LEU A 16 3.97 13.66 26.14
N LEU A 17 3.82 14.92 25.72
CA LEU A 17 2.64 15.42 25.02
C LEU A 17 2.68 15.23 23.49
N CYS A 18 3.80 14.77 22.94
CA CYS A 18 3.91 14.32 21.54
C CYS A 18 3.82 12.79 21.43
N SER A 19 3.05 12.14 22.29
CA SER A 19 2.61 10.77 22.07
C SER A 19 1.63 10.80 20.90
N SER A 20 2.15 10.64 19.69
CA SER A 20 1.37 10.27 18.51
C SER A 20 0.55 9.05 18.89
N SER A 21 -0.72 9.28 19.17
CA SER A 21 -1.73 8.26 19.47
C SER A 21 -1.96 7.51 18.16
N TYR A 22 -1.11 6.54 17.87
CA TYR A 22 -1.36 5.61 16.78
C TYR A 22 -2.56 4.74 17.15
N ALA A 23 -3.43 4.50 16.18
CA ALA A 23 -4.50 3.56 16.40
C ALA A 23 -3.91 2.16 16.58
N ILE A 24 -4.55 1.34 17.41
CA ILE A 24 -4.14 -0.06 17.54
C ILE A 24 -4.74 -0.81 16.34
N LYS A 25 -3.88 -1.43 15.52
CA LYS A 25 -4.29 -2.29 14.40
C LYS A 25 -5.36 -3.30 14.86
N GLY A 26 -6.48 -3.37 14.14
CA GLY A 26 -7.61 -4.23 14.50
C GLY A 26 -8.61 -3.62 15.50
N ILE A 27 -8.40 -2.38 15.97
CA ILE A 27 -9.36 -1.64 16.78
C ILE A 27 -10.05 -0.58 15.91
N MET A 28 -11.36 -0.46 16.10
CA MET A 28 -12.19 0.55 15.44
C MET A 28 -11.68 1.97 15.77
N ALA A 29 -11.59 2.82 14.75
CA ALA A 29 -11.18 4.20 14.90
C ALA A 29 -12.07 4.98 15.86
N THR A 30 -11.46 5.77 16.73
CA THR A 30 -12.17 6.71 17.61
C THR A 30 -12.55 7.97 16.84
N GLU A 31 -13.44 8.80 17.41
CA GLU A 31 -13.77 10.11 16.84
C GLU A 31 -12.52 10.99 16.65
N LYS A 32 -11.57 10.94 17.61
CA LYS A 32 -10.30 11.65 17.52
C LYS A 32 -9.42 11.15 16.35
N ASP A 33 -9.42 9.85 16.08
CA ASP A 33 -8.68 9.29 14.94
C ASP A 33 -9.28 9.74 13.61
N ILE A 34 -10.61 9.79 13.53
CA ILE A 34 -11.35 10.25 12.36
C ILE A 34 -11.12 11.75 12.12
N ASP A 35 -11.09 12.57 13.17
CA ASP A 35 -10.80 14.00 13.06
C ASP A 35 -9.38 14.23 12.54
N ARG A 36 -8.38 13.51 13.08
CA ARG A 36 -7.01 13.54 12.55
C ARG A 36 -6.95 13.10 11.09
N LEU A 37 -7.62 12.00 10.73
CA LEU A 37 -7.69 11.54 9.35
C LEU A 37 -8.26 12.63 8.42
N LYS A 38 -9.33 13.32 8.83
CA LYS A 38 -9.91 14.42 8.06
C LYS A 38 -8.92 15.58 7.89
N ASP A 39 -8.15 15.91 8.92
CA ASP A 39 -7.12 16.94 8.82
C ASP A 39 -5.98 16.51 7.90
N ASP A 40 -5.46 15.30 8.04
CA ASP A 40 -4.36 14.80 7.20
C ASP A 40 -4.74 14.73 5.70
N LEU A 41 -6.01 14.44 5.40
CA LEU A 41 -6.57 14.54 4.04
C LEU A 41 -6.63 15.98 3.55
N ARG A 42 -7.05 16.94 4.38
CA ARG A 42 -7.14 18.37 4.02
C ARG A 42 -5.76 18.98 3.77
N PHE A 43 -4.76 18.59 4.58
CA PHE A 43 -3.39 19.09 4.49
C PHE A 43 -2.53 18.35 3.46
N GLY A 44 -3.07 17.29 2.83
CA GLY A 44 -2.37 16.54 1.78
C GLY A 44 -1.23 15.67 2.30
N PHE A 45 -1.26 15.30 3.58
CA PHE A 45 -0.29 14.35 4.15
C PHE A 45 -0.52 12.93 3.61
N LEU A 46 -1.78 12.60 3.27
CA LEU A 46 -2.11 11.35 2.58
C LEU A 46 -2.08 11.55 1.06
N LYS A 47 -1.17 10.83 0.41
CA LYS A 47 -0.86 10.98 -1.01
C LYS A 47 -1.48 9.86 -1.81
N VAL A 48 -2.36 10.22 -2.74
CA VAL A 48 -2.93 9.29 -3.72
C VAL A 48 -1.80 8.64 -4.53
N GLY A 49 -1.87 7.32 -4.68
CA GLY A 49 -0.88 6.50 -5.37
C GLY A 49 0.38 6.19 -4.56
N GLN A 50 0.51 6.70 -3.32
CA GLN A 50 1.71 6.51 -2.50
C GLN A 50 1.40 5.94 -1.12
N THR A 51 0.41 6.50 -0.40
CA THR A 51 0.05 6.02 0.94
C THR A 51 -0.45 4.58 0.87
N ARG A 52 0.16 3.70 1.65
CA ARG A 52 -0.20 2.27 1.71
C ARG A 52 -1.30 2.01 2.72
N LEU A 53 -2.06 0.94 2.52
CA LEU A 53 -3.14 0.55 3.41
C LEU A 53 -2.59 0.18 4.79
N GLN A 54 -1.45 -0.50 4.86
CA GLN A 54 -0.84 -0.83 6.15
C GLN A 54 -0.51 0.44 6.96
N GLU A 55 0.21 1.39 6.36
CA GLU A 55 0.50 2.70 6.95
C GLU A 55 -0.79 3.40 7.41
N PHE A 56 -1.82 3.39 6.55
CA PHE A 56 -3.10 4.00 6.86
C PHE A 56 -3.77 3.38 8.09
N ARG A 57 -3.82 2.04 8.18
CA ARG A 57 -4.44 1.33 9.30
C ARG A 57 -3.69 1.56 10.62
N ASP A 58 -2.36 1.55 10.56
CA ASP A 58 -1.52 1.80 11.73
C ASP A 58 -1.71 3.23 12.27
N ASN A 59 -2.01 4.18 11.39
CA ASN A 59 -2.27 5.56 11.77
C ASN A 59 -3.69 5.83 12.24
N TYR A 60 -4.72 5.28 11.58
CA TYR A 60 -6.12 5.71 11.77
C TYR A 60 -7.06 4.63 12.30
N GLY A 61 -6.62 3.39 12.40
CA GLY A 61 -7.42 2.27 12.93
C GLY A 61 -8.43 1.74 11.91
N GLU A 62 -9.26 0.81 12.35
CA GLU A 62 -10.23 0.16 11.47
C GLU A 62 -11.47 1.04 11.23
N ALA A 63 -11.99 0.98 10.01
CA ALA A 63 -13.23 1.66 9.65
C ALA A 63 -14.46 0.97 10.25
N SER A 64 -15.55 1.74 10.36
CA SER A 64 -16.85 1.22 10.81
C SER A 64 -17.44 0.15 9.89
N SER A 65 -17.05 0.18 8.61
CA SER A 65 -17.37 -0.85 7.63
C SER A 65 -16.27 -0.88 6.58
N ILE A 66 -15.91 -2.09 6.13
CA ILE A 66 -14.91 -2.33 5.11
C ILE A 66 -15.56 -3.17 4.02
N ALA A 67 -15.51 -2.70 2.78
CA ALA A 67 -15.90 -3.47 1.60
C ALA A 67 -14.65 -3.88 0.84
N ASP A 68 -14.34 -5.18 0.88
CA ASP A 68 -13.20 -5.77 0.18
C ASP A 68 -13.66 -6.45 -1.12
N ALA A 69 -13.03 -6.07 -2.22
CA ALA A 69 -13.25 -6.63 -3.54
C ALA A 69 -11.91 -6.97 -4.21
N GLU A 70 -11.97 -7.74 -5.29
CA GLU A 70 -10.79 -8.22 -6.03
C GLU A 70 -9.78 -7.10 -6.38
N LYS A 71 -10.27 -5.93 -6.80
CA LYS A 71 -9.41 -4.83 -7.30
C LYS A 71 -9.28 -3.65 -6.34
N LYS A 72 -10.04 -3.62 -5.26
CA LYS A 72 -10.12 -2.45 -4.37
C LYS A 72 -10.61 -2.81 -2.99
N VAL A 73 -10.23 -1.98 -2.02
CA VAL A 73 -10.75 -2.03 -0.65
C VAL A 73 -11.33 -0.66 -0.32
N ILE A 74 -12.49 -0.60 0.31
CA ILE A 74 -13.18 0.63 0.65
C ILE A 74 -13.43 0.68 2.15
N TYR A 75 -12.93 1.72 2.79
CA TYR A 75 -13.10 2.01 4.21
C TYR A 75 -14.16 3.09 4.41
N HIS A 76 -15.09 2.84 5.33
CA HIS A 76 -16.16 3.76 5.70
C HIS A 76 -16.00 4.24 7.15
N TYR A 77 -15.65 5.52 7.33
CA TYR A 77 -15.57 6.22 8.62
C TYR A 77 -16.75 7.18 8.75
N GLY A 78 -17.97 6.64 8.88
CA GLY A 78 -19.19 7.43 8.88
C GLY A 78 -19.47 8.10 7.54
N ASP A 79 -19.31 9.42 7.47
CA ASP A 79 -19.52 10.20 6.25
C ASP A 79 -18.28 10.27 5.34
N LEU A 80 -17.14 9.76 5.81
CA LEU A 80 -15.89 9.68 5.08
C LEU A 80 -15.70 8.29 4.46
N LYS A 81 -15.46 8.26 3.15
CA LYS A 81 -15.15 7.08 2.36
C LYS A 81 -13.73 7.17 1.84
N ILE A 82 -12.91 6.17 2.10
CA ILE A 82 -11.54 6.04 1.57
C ILE A 82 -11.49 4.81 0.67
N GLU A 83 -11.02 4.98 -0.57
CA GLU A 83 -10.86 3.91 -1.55
C GLU A 83 -9.38 3.64 -1.78
N PHE A 84 -9.00 2.38 -1.64
CA PHE A 84 -7.69 1.85 -1.98
C PHE A 84 -7.79 0.97 -3.23
N GLU A 85 -6.76 0.96 -4.05
CA GLU A 85 -6.61 0.01 -5.16
C GLU A 85 -5.58 -1.05 -4.83
N LYS A 86 -5.86 -2.29 -5.24
CA LYS A 86 -4.92 -3.40 -5.14
C LYS A 86 -4.12 -3.48 -6.43
N LYS A 87 -2.79 -3.51 -6.32
CA LYS A 87 -1.85 -3.61 -7.43
C LYS A 87 -0.80 -4.67 -7.12
N ARG A 88 -0.20 -5.19 -8.18
CA ARG A 88 0.98 -6.06 -8.13
C ARG A 88 2.07 -5.37 -8.92
N LEU A 89 3.06 -4.86 -8.21
CA LEU A 89 4.18 -4.12 -8.80
C LEU A 89 5.36 -5.05 -8.99
N TRP A 90 6.00 -4.94 -10.15
CA TRP A 90 7.21 -5.70 -10.46
C TRP A 90 8.30 -5.48 -9.42
N ARG A 91 8.97 -6.57 -9.03
CA ARG A 91 10.11 -6.52 -8.12
C ARG A 91 11.35 -7.14 -8.74
N ASP A 92 11.27 -8.39 -9.14
CA ASP A 92 12.42 -9.12 -9.63
C ASP A 92 12.01 -10.32 -10.48
N TRP A 93 12.99 -10.93 -11.15
CA TRP A 93 12.84 -12.20 -11.83
C TRP A 93 14.10 -13.05 -11.79
N GLU A 94 13.92 -14.36 -11.88
CA GLU A 94 15.02 -15.30 -11.95
C GLU A 94 14.67 -16.52 -12.81
N TYR A 95 15.71 -17.20 -13.31
CA TYR A 95 15.55 -18.51 -13.92
C TYR A 95 15.50 -19.59 -12.84
N ASP A 96 14.39 -20.30 -12.74
CA ASP A 96 14.26 -21.49 -11.90
C ASP A 96 14.47 -22.76 -12.74
N SER A 97 15.72 -23.20 -12.84
CA SER A 97 16.09 -24.39 -13.61
C SER A 97 15.50 -25.71 -13.11
N PHE A 98 14.92 -25.74 -11.90
CA PHE A 98 14.28 -26.92 -11.34
C PHE A 98 12.78 -26.97 -11.67
N TYR A 99 12.23 -25.87 -12.16
CA TYR A 99 10.82 -25.73 -12.48
C TYR A 99 10.57 -25.98 -13.98
N ASN A 100 9.99 -27.14 -14.31
CA ASN A 100 9.81 -27.62 -15.68
C ASN A 100 8.33 -27.80 -16.04
N GLN A 101 7.58 -26.69 -16.13
CA GLN A 101 6.28 -26.67 -16.81
C GLN A 101 6.44 -26.38 -18.31
N ALA A 102 5.43 -26.74 -19.08
CA ALA A 102 5.39 -26.49 -20.52
C ALA A 102 5.53 -24.99 -20.82
N TYR A 103 6.19 -24.67 -21.92
CA TYR A 103 6.46 -23.31 -22.36
C TYR A 103 5.16 -22.63 -22.81
N SER A 104 4.98 -21.34 -22.48
CA SER A 104 3.99 -20.50 -23.19
C SER A 104 4.54 -20.13 -24.56
N ASP A 105 3.66 -19.82 -25.51
CA ASP A 105 4.07 -19.48 -26.88
C ASP A 105 4.92 -18.20 -26.94
N ASP A 106 4.77 -17.29 -25.96
CA ASP A 106 5.44 -15.97 -25.90
C ASP A 106 6.66 -15.91 -24.95
N ILE A 107 7.12 -17.06 -24.44
CA ILE A 107 8.21 -17.10 -23.44
C ILE A 107 9.55 -16.60 -23.97
N ASP A 108 9.84 -16.79 -25.27
CA ASP A 108 11.10 -16.34 -25.85
C ASP A 108 11.14 -14.81 -26.01
N ASP A 109 10.00 -14.19 -26.31
CA ASP A 109 9.85 -12.73 -26.32
C ASP A 109 9.99 -12.17 -24.89
N LEU A 110 9.35 -12.80 -23.91
CA LEU A 110 9.51 -12.43 -22.50
C LEU A 110 10.96 -12.50 -22.04
N ARG A 111 11.72 -13.55 -22.43
CA ARG A 111 13.16 -13.65 -22.13
C ARG A 111 13.95 -12.51 -22.75
N ALA A 112 13.70 -12.22 -24.03
CA ALA A 112 14.39 -11.14 -24.72
C ALA A 112 14.15 -9.78 -24.04
N ASP A 113 12.91 -9.49 -23.64
CA ASP A 113 12.52 -8.24 -22.97
C ASP A 113 13.05 -8.15 -21.52
N LEU A 114 13.18 -9.28 -20.82
CA LEU A 114 13.81 -9.35 -19.50
C LEU A 114 15.33 -9.15 -19.56
N GLU A 115 16.00 -9.83 -20.50
CA GLU A 115 17.46 -9.77 -20.68
C GLU A 115 17.94 -8.43 -21.27
N SER A 116 17.08 -7.76 -22.06
CA SER A 116 17.35 -6.42 -22.61
C SER A 116 17.09 -5.27 -21.63
N GLU A 117 16.64 -5.57 -20.41
CA GLU A 117 16.22 -4.58 -19.41
C GLU A 117 15.06 -3.67 -19.88
N GLU A 118 14.31 -4.06 -20.92
CA GLU A 118 13.13 -3.31 -21.37
C GLU A 118 11.97 -3.38 -20.38
N LEU A 119 11.94 -4.45 -19.56
CA LEU A 119 11.03 -4.61 -18.42
C LEU A 119 11.61 -4.07 -17.11
N VAL A 120 12.30 -2.92 -17.15
CA VAL A 120 12.80 -2.24 -15.94
C VAL A 120 11.95 -1.02 -15.57
N GLY A 121 11.50 -0.96 -14.31
CA GLY A 121 10.90 0.24 -13.73
C GLY A 121 9.74 -0.01 -12.77
N GLU A 122 9.55 0.93 -11.83
CA GLU A 122 8.56 0.86 -10.73
C GLU A 122 7.09 0.82 -11.19
N ASN A 123 6.82 1.01 -12.49
CA ASN A 123 5.47 1.09 -13.05
C ASN A 123 5.01 -0.17 -13.80
N ILE A 124 5.83 -1.22 -13.85
CA ILE A 124 5.41 -2.49 -14.45
C ILE A 124 4.46 -3.19 -13.49
N THR A 125 3.28 -3.52 -14.01
CA THR A 125 2.23 -4.21 -13.27
C THR A 125 2.03 -5.60 -13.82
N PHE A 126 1.61 -6.53 -12.98
CA PHE A 126 1.27 -7.89 -13.44
C PHE A 126 0.24 -7.90 -14.57
N ARG A 127 -0.71 -6.95 -14.54
CA ARG A 127 -1.70 -6.77 -15.62
C ARG A 127 -1.06 -6.44 -16.97
N ARG A 128 0.05 -5.69 -16.97
CA ARG A 128 0.78 -5.37 -18.20
C ARG A 128 1.47 -6.64 -18.73
N ILE A 129 2.19 -7.37 -17.87
CA ILE A 129 2.85 -8.62 -18.25
C ILE A 129 1.83 -9.61 -18.84
N ARG A 130 0.69 -9.84 -18.17
CA ARG A 130 -0.37 -10.72 -18.70
C ARG A 130 -0.96 -10.31 -20.04
N LYS A 131 -0.94 -9.00 -20.32
CA LYS A 131 -1.46 -8.48 -21.59
C LYS A 131 -0.46 -8.71 -22.72
N ASP A 132 0.82 -8.62 -22.40
CA ASP A 132 1.90 -8.66 -23.38
C ASP A 132 2.42 -10.10 -23.61
N TYR A 133 2.24 -11.02 -22.64
CA TYR A 133 2.81 -12.38 -22.64
C TYR A 133 1.85 -13.50 -22.19
N ASP A 134 0.54 -13.23 -22.21
CA ASP A 134 -0.52 -14.15 -21.77
C ASP A 134 -0.46 -14.57 -20.29
N GLU A 135 -1.22 -15.62 -19.90
CA GLU A 135 -1.28 -16.10 -18.53
C GLU A 135 -0.03 -16.90 -18.14
N PRO A 136 0.42 -16.80 -16.88
CA PRO A 136 1.49 -17.65 -16.38
C PRO A 136 1.07 -19.12 -16.36
N THR A 137 2.05 -20.02 -16.45
CA THR A 137 1.85 -21.47 -16.38
C THR A 137 1.46 -21.91 -14.96
N GLU A 138 1.98 -21.22 -13.93
CA GLU A 138 1.60 -21.40 -12.52
C GLU A 138 1.75 -20.11 -11.72
N SER A 139 1.05 -20.02 -10.59
CA SER A 139 1.08 -18.87 -9.70
C SER A 139 0.95 -19.25 -8.22
N GLU A 140 1.73 -18.57 -7.39
CA GLU A 140 1.55 -18.54 -5.92
C GLU A 140 1.10 -17.12 -5.54
N GLU A 141 -0.20 -16.93 -5.33
CA GLU A 141 -0.76 -15.61 -5.04
C GLU A 141 -1.01 -15.40 -3.54
N THR A 142 -0.64 -14.20 -3.08
CA THR A 142 -1.02 -13.66 -1.77
C THR A 142 -1.84 -12.38 -1.98
N THR A 143 -2.56 -11.94 -0.95
CA THR A 143 -3.44 -10.76 -1.04
C THR A 143 -3.13 -9.69 0.00
N GLU A 144 -2.14 -9.90 0.87
CA GLU A 144 -1.77 -8.94 1.90
C GLU A 144 -0.90 -7.82 1.33
N ASP A 145 -1.05 -6.60 1.86
CA ASP A 145 -0.24 -5.46 1.49
C ASP A 145 1.19 -5.68 2.00
N GLY A 146 2.17 -5.73 1.08
CA GLY A 146 3.58 -5.97 1.39
C GLY A 146 4.05 -7.39 1.08
N ASP A 147 3.14 -8.34 0.92
CA ASP A 147 3.47 -9.71 0.56
C ASP A 147 3.80 -9.84 -0.93
N TYR A 148 4.53 -10.90 -1.27
CA TYR A 148 4.90 -11.20 -2.65
C TYR A 148 3.97 -12.24 -3.27
N SER A 149 3.64 -12.05 -4.54
CA SER A 149 3.06 -13.07 -5.42
C SER A 149 4.10 -13.50 -6.44
N ILE A 150 4.12 -14.80 -6.74
CA ILE A 150 5.07 -15.41 -7.67
C ILE A 150 4.30 -15.95 -8.87
N TYR A 151 4.83 -15.71 -10.07
CA TYR A 151 4.27 -16.18 -11.34
C TYR A 151 5.36 -16.86 -12.16
N TYR A 152 5.05 -18.05 -12.67
CA TYR A 152 5.95 -18.82 -13.51
C TYR A 152 5.50 -18.74 -14.98
N TYR A 153 6.41 -18.35 -15.86
CA TYR A 153 6.26 -18.50 -17.32
C TYR A 153 7.29 -19.53 -17.77
N GLY A 154 6.91 -20.80 -17.76
CA GLY A 154 7.87 -21.90 -17.90
C GLY A 154 8.88 -21.86 -16.75
N ASN A 155 10.18 -21.75 -17.06
CA ASN A 155 11.24 -21.68 -16.06
C ASN A 155 11.58 -20.24 -15.60
N ILE A 156 10.82 -19.24 -16.04
CA ILE A 156 10.99 -17.83 -15.63
C ILE A 156 10.11 -17.59 -14.43
N LYS A 157 10.73 -17.33 -13.29
CA LYS A 157 10.05 -16.98 -12.05
C LYS A 157 10.01 -15.47 -11.91
N MET A 158 8.82 -14.90 -11.89
CA MET A 158 8.58 -13.47 -11.73
C MET A 158 8.02 -13.17 -10.34
N ILE A 159 8.58 -12.16 -9.68
CA ILE A 159 8.23 -11.76 -8.32
C ILE A 159 7.56 -10.40 -8.36
N PHE A 160 6.36 -10.31 -7.81
CA PHE A 160 5.61 -9.06 -7.69
C PHE A 160 5.26 -8.78 -6.23
N GLU A 161 5.41 -7.54 -5.80
CA GLU A 161 4.88 -7.10 -4.52
C GLU A 161 3.40 -6.72 -4.66
N ASN A 162 2.56 -7.28 -3.81
CA ASN A 162 1.19 -6.82 -3.61
C ASN A 162 1.20 -5.50 -2.84
N VAL A 163 0.69 -4.45 -3.46
CA VAL A 163 0.53 -3.14 -2.82
C VAL A 163 -0.94 -2.75 -2.81
N ILE A 164 -1.41 -2.25 -1.68
CA ILE A 164 -2.76 -1.70 -1.54
C ILE A 164 -2.63 -0.22 -1.24
N ILE A 165 -2.87 0.63 -2.24
CA ILE A 165 -2.50 2.06 -2.18
C ILE A 165 -3.73 2.97 -2.26
N LEU A 166 -3.65 4.11 -1.59
CA LEU A 166 -4.72 5.11 -1.57
C LEU A 166 -5.03 5.57 -3.00
N LYS A 167 -6.26 5.35 -3.45
CA LYS A 167 -6.71 5.75 -4.78
C LYS A 167 -7.53 7.03 -4.75
N SER A 168 -8.47 7.14 -3.82
CA SER A 168 -9.31 8.33 -3.69
C SER A 168 -10.00 8.39 -2.34
N TRP A 169 -10.57 9.53 -2.03
CA TRP A 169 -11.39 9.72 -0.83
C TRP A 169 -12.55 10.67 -1.12
N ARG A 170 -13.60 10.59 -0.31
CA ARG A 170 -14.77 11.48 -0.36
C ARG A 170 -15.39 11.61 1.02
N GLY A 171 -15.68 12.83 1.46
CA GLY A 171 -16.38 13.08 2.72
C GLY A 171 -16.89 14.50 2.82
N LYS A 172 -17.82 14.77 3.75
CA LYS A 172 -18.31 16.14 3.98
C LYS A 172 -17.25 16.96 4.71
N ASN A 173 -17.30 18.29 4.55
CA ASN A 173 -16.44 19.24 5.24
C ASN A 173 -14.93 19.08 4.96
N LEU A 174 -14.54 18.46 3.83
CA LEU A 174 -13.14 18.36 3.40
C LEU A 174 -12.73 19.48 2.42
N ASP A 175 -13.67 20.33 2.01
CA ASP A 175 -13.47 21.36 0.96
C ASP A 175 -12.82 22.67 1.44
N LYS A 176 -12.44 22.79 2.71
CA LYS A 176 -11.70 23.98 3.17
C LYS A 176 -10.21 23.78 2.90
N LYS A 177 -9.76 24.21 1.72
CA LYS A 177 -8.37 24.64 1.52
C LYS A 177 -8.03 25.58 2.67
N VAL A 178 -7.05 25.21 3.50
CA VAL A 178 -6.41 26.18 4.38
C VAL A 178 -5.81 27.23 3.46
N LYS A 179 -6.37 28.44 3.49
CA LYS A 179 -5.75 29.59 2.84
C LYS A 179 -4.42 29.80 3.55
N GLU A 180 -3.33 29.74 2.79
CA GLU A 180 -2.00 30.22 3.19
C GLU A 180 -2.08 31.64 3.77
#